data_AF-A0A2T9JIS7-F1
#
_entry.id   AF-A0A2T9JIS7-F1
#
_cell.length_a   1.000
_cell.length_b   1.000
_cell.length_c   1.000
_cell.angle_alpha   90.00
_cell.angle_beta   90.00
_cell.angle_gamma   90.00
#
_symmetry.space_group_name_H-M   'P 1'
#
loop_
_entity.id
_entity.type
_entity.pdbx_description
1 polymer ?
#
loop_
_entity_poly.entity_id
_entity_poly.type
_entity_poly.pdbx_seq_one_letter_code
_entity_poly.pdbx_strand_id
1 'polypeptide(L)' 'MAFHIRDPETDALVRQLAEKTRLGITETVKLAAAEALAAREKAREEKLANMRAISDRMARVPRTGLKADKAFFDSLNDD' A
#
# COMPACT_ATOMS: atom_id res chain seq x y z
N MET A 1 18.58 8.62 26.59
CA MET A 1 18.02 9.69 25.73
C MET A 1 16.52 9.72 25.98
N ALA A 2 15.96 10.84 26.45
CA ALA A 2 14.53 10.91 26.76
C ALA A 2 13.75 11.13 25.45
N PHE A 3 12.85 10.20 25.12
CA PHE A 3 11.96 10.33 23.97
C PHE A 3 10.81 11.26 24.39
N HIS A 4 10.84 12.52 23.95
CA HIS A 4 9.85 13.52 24.33
C HIS A 4 8.88 13.78 23.18
N ILE A 5 7.64 13.34 23.38
CA ILE A 5 6.53 13.67 22.48
C ILE A 5 5.99 15.02 22.94
N ARG A 6 5.89 16.00 22.03
CA ARG A 6 5.38 17.36 22.34
C ARG A 6 3.86 17.46 22.20
N ASP A 7 3.30 16.57 21.39
CA ASP A 7 1.87 16.50 21.14
C ASP A 7 1.18 15.65 22.22
N PRO A 8 0.24 16.22 23.00
CA PRO A 8 -0.38 15.50 24.12
C PRO A 8 -1.25 14.33 23.67
N GLU A 9 -1.86 14.40 22.48
CA GLU A 9 -2.65 13.27 21.94
C GLU A 9 -1.75 12.09 21.60
N THR A 10 -0.62 12.34 20.94
CA THR A 10 0.37 11.32 20.58
C THR A 10 0.99 10.68 21.84
N ASP A 11 1.29 11.46 22.88
CA ASP A 11 1.81 10.92 24.15
C ASP A 11 0.79 9.99 24.81
N ALA A 12 -0.48 10.39 24.86
CA ALA A 12 -1.56 9.57 25.40
C ALA A 12 -1.75 8.26 24.62
N LEU A 13 -1.69 8.31 23.29
CA LEU A 13 -1.78 7.13 22.42
C LEU A 13 -0.62 6.17 22.65
N VAL A 14 0.61 6.67 22.70
CA VAL A 14 1.80 5.84 22.92
C VAL A 14 1.77 5.24 24.32
N ARG A 15 1.35 5.99 25.35
CA ARG A 15 1.19 5.44 26.71
C ARG A 15 0.14 4.35 26.77
N GLN A 16 -1.03 4.56 26.15
CA GLN A 16 -2.06 3.53 26.11
C GLN A 16 -1.57 2.26 25.40
N LEU A 17 -0.81 2.40 24.32
CA LEU A 17 -0.22 1.26 23.62
C LEU A 17 0.87 0.58 24.47
N ALA A 18 1.65 1.35 25.21
CA ALA A 18 2.68 0.84 26.11
C ALA A 18 2.06 0.05 27.28
N GLU A 19 0.96 0.52 27.85
CA GLU A 19 0.21 -0.19 28.89
C GLU A 19 -0.36 -1.52 28.37
N LYS A 20 -0.91 -1.53 27.16
CA LYS A 20 -1.47 -2.74 26.53
C LYS A 20 -0.39 -3.76 26.19
N THR A 21 0.76 -3.31 25.68
CA THR A 21 1.88 -4.17 25.27
C THR A 21 2.82 -4.51 26.42
N ARG A 22 2.71 -3.80 27.55
CA ARG A 22 3.62 -3.87 28.72
C ARG A 22 5.08 -3.61 28.36
N LEU A 23 5.31 -2.72 27.40
CA LEU A 23 6.63 -2.33 26.91
C LEU A 23 6.98 -0.92 27.37
N GLY A 24 8.28 -0.58 27.35
CA GLY A 24 8.70 0.81 27.51
C GLY A 24 8.17 1.70 26.37
N ILE A 25 8.04 3.01 26.60
CA ILE A 25 7.57 3.98 25.58
C ILE A 25 8.38 3.86 24.28
N THR A 26 9.71 3.79 24.38
CA THR A 26 10.59 3.68 23.21
C THR A 26 10.39 2.38 22.44
N GLU A 27 10.23 1.26 23.15
CA GLU A 27 9.98 -0.05 22.54
C GLU A 27 8.61 -0.10 21.86
N THR A 28 7.61 0.52 22.49
CA THR A 28 6.25 0.68 21.98
C THR A 28 6.25 1.47 20.67
N VAL A 29 6.95 2.60 20.63
CA VAL A 29 7.09 3.41 19.40
C VAL A 29 7.79 2.61 18.31
N LYS A 30 8.86 1.88 18.64
CA LYS A 30 9.57 1.03 17.69
C LYS A 30 8.65 -0.06 17.11
N LEU A 31 7.88 -0.73 17.96
CA LEU A 31 6.93 -1.77 17.56
C LEU A 31 5.86 -1.19 16.63
N ALA A 32 5.20 -0.11 17.04
CA ALA A 32 4.16 0.53 16.24
C ALA A 32 4.67 1.00 14.87
N ALA A 33 5.88 1.58 14.83
CA ALA A 33 6.50 1.99 13.58
C ALA A 33 6.83 0.79 12.67
N ALA A 34 7.36 -0.30 13.24
CA ALA A 34 7.68 -1.50 12.49
C ALA A 34 6.42 -2.16 11.89
N GLU A 35 5.35 -2.27 12.67
CA GLU A 35 4.07 -2.82 12.21
C GLU A 35 3.45 -1.96 11.10
N ALA A 36 3.46 -0.63 11.25
CA ALA A 36 2.94 0.28 10.25
C ALA A 36 3.72 0.21 8.92
N LEU A 37 5.06 0.07 8.99
CA LEU A 37 5.89 -0.12 7.80
C LEU A 37 5.61 -1.48 7.14
N ALA A 38 5.56 -2.56 7.93
CA ALA A 38 5.27 -3.90 7.42
C ALA A 38 3.90 -3.98 6.74
N ALA A 39 2.87 -3.34 7.32
CA ALA A 39 1.55 -3.27 6.71
C ALA A 39 1.56 -2.53 5.36
N ARG A 40 2.32 -1.44 5.25
CA ARG A 40 2.46 -0.68 4.00
C ARG A 40 3.20 -1.47 2.92
N GLU A 41 4.29 -2.15 3.27
CA GLU A 41 5.03 -2.99 2.33
C GLU A 41 4.19 -4.17 1.86
N LYS A 42 3.48 -4.85 2.77
CA LYS A 42 2.57 -5.94 2.39
C LYS A 42 1.48 -5.48 1.42
N ALA A 43 0.83 -4.34 1.70
CA ALA A 43 -0.18 -3.79 0.81
C ALA A 43 0.39 -3.41 -0.57
N ARG A 44 1.64 -2.92 -0.61
CA ARG A 44 2.35 -2.61 -1.85
C ARG A 44 2.68 -3.88 -2.65
N GLU A 45 3.16 -4.93 -1.98
CA GLU A 45 3.46 -6.22 -2.59
C GLU A 45 2.22 -6.88 -3.17
N GLU A 46 1.11 -6.88 -2.43
CA GLU A 46 -0.18 -7.38 -2.90
C GLU A 46 -0.66 -6.63 -4.14
N LYS A 47 -0.58 -5.29 -4.12
CA LYS A 47 -0.91 -4.47 -5.30
C LYS A 47 -0.05 -4.81 -6.50
N LEU A 48 1.26 -4.98 -6.29
CA LEU A 48 2.20 -5.34 -7.35
C LEU A 48 1.94 -6.74 -7.90
N ALA A 49 1.62 -7.70 -7.03
CA ALA A 49 1.25 -9.06 -7.41
C ALA A 49 -0.01 -9.07 -8.29
N ASN A 50 -1.03 -8.29 -7.90
CA ASN A 50 -2.25 -8.14 -8.69
C ASN A 50 -1.98 -7.51 -10.06
N MET A 51 -1.14 -6.47 -10.12
CA MET A 51 -0.73 -5.87 -11.39
C MET A 51 0.01 -6.88 -12.28
N ARG A 52 0.95 -7.63 -11.72
CA ARG A 52 1.70 -8.67 -12.45
C ARG A 52 0.77 -9.74 -13.00
N ALA A 53 -0.19 -10.22 -12.21
CA ALA A 53 -1.17 -11.22 -12.66
C ALA A 53 -1.97 -10.73 -13.88
N ILE A 54 -2.39 -9.46 -13.89
CA ILE A 54 -3.07 -8.85 -15.03
C ILE A 54 -2.13 -8.72 -16.23
N SER A 55 -0.91 -8.20 -16.02
CA SER A 55 0.09 -8.07 -17.08
C SER A 55 0.44 -9.42 -17.72
N ASP A 56 0.60 -10.47 -16.91
CA ASP A 56 0.89 -11.83 -17.40
C ASP A 56 -0.28 -12.40 -18.20
N ARG A 57 -1.53 -12.14 -17.78
CA ARG A 57 -2.71 -12.51 -18.56
C ARG A 57 -2.71 -11.80 -19.91
N MET A 58 -2.41 -10.51 -19.95
CA MET A 58 -2.35 -9.75 -21.20
C MET A 58 -1.18 -10.18 -22.10
N ALA A 59 -0.03 -10.49 -21.52
CA ALA A 59 1.15 -10.95 -22.26
C ALA A 59 0.92 -12.30 -22.95
N ARG A 60 0.03 -13.14 -22.42
CA ARG A 60 -0.39 -14.41 -23.04
C ARG A 60 -1.31 -14.23 -24.25
N VAL A 61 -1.93 -13.06 -24.42
CA VAL A 61 -2.80 -12.80 -25.57
C VAL A 61 -1.92 -12.52 -26.80
N PRO A 62 -2.06 -13.29 -27.89
CA PRO A 62 -1.29 -13.06 -29.10
C PRO A 62 -1.58 -11.67 -29.67
N ARG A 63 -0.54 -10.99 -30.16
CA ARG A 63 -0.70 -9.68 -30.80
C ARG A 63 -1.48 -9.87 -32.09
N THR A 64 -2.61 -9.18 -32.21
CA THR A 64 -3.50 -9.26 -33.38
C THR A 64 -2.96 -8.53 -34.60
N GLY A 65 -1.95 -7.65 -34.43
CA GLY A 65 -1.39 -6.83 -35.52
C GLY A 65 -2.31 -5.72 -36.01
N LEU A 66 -3.56 -5.67 -35.54
CA LEU A 66 -4.53 -4.62 -35.84
C LEU A 66 -4.13 -3.32 -35.14
N LYS A 67 -4.21 -2.21 -35.86
CA LYS A 67 -4.07 -0.86 -35.27
C LYS A 67 -5.44 -0.39 -34.84
N ALA A 68 -5.60 -0.08 -33.56
CA ALA A 68 -6.74 0.68 -33.06
C ALA A 68 -6.55 2.15 -33.47
N ASP A 69 -6.83 2.46 -34.73
CA ASP A 69 -6.73 3.80 -35.28
C ASP A 69 -8.03 4.60 -35.06
N LYS A 70 -8.05 5.84 -35.52
CA LYS A 70 -9.19 6.74 -35.35
C LYS A 70 -10.48 6.16 -35.95
N ALA A 71 -10.40 5.46 -37.08
CA ALA A 71 -11.56 4.86 -37.72
C ALA A 71 -12.17 3.73 -36.88
N PHE A 72 -11.33 2.95 -36.18
CA PHE A 72 -11.81 1.95 -35.21
C PHE A 72 -12.58 2.60 -34.04
N PHE A 73 -12.06 3.68 -33.45
CA PHE A 73 -12.73 4.35 -32.32
C PHE A 73 -13.98 5.12 -32.74
N ASP A 74 -13.99 5.75 -33.91
CA ASP A 74 -15.16 6.44 -34.44
C ASP A 74 -16.31 5.42 -34.67
N SER A 75 -16.02 4.18 -35.08
CA SER A 75 -17.04 3.12 -35.24
C SER A 75 -17.65 2.57 -33.92
N LEU A 76 -17.03 2.84 -32.77
CA LEU A 76 -17.51 2.42 -31.45
C LEU A 76 -18.46 3.44 -30.79
N ASN A 77 -18.48 4.68 -31.28
CA ASN A 77 -19.26 5.79 -30.73
C ASN A 77 -20.49 6.17 -31.58
N ASP A 78 -20.68 5.51 -32.73
CA ASP A 78 -21.77 5.80 -33.68
C ASP A 78 -23.06 4.97 -33.41
N ASP A 79 -23.16 4.36 -32.22
CA ASP A 79 -24.33 3.64 -31.67
C ASP A 79 -24.58 4.13 -30.23
#